data_AF-A0A7J9NDR2-F1
#
_entry.id   AF-A0A7J9NDR2-F1
#
_cell.length_a   1.000
_cell.length_b   1.000
_cell.length_c   1.000
_cell.angle_alpha   90.00
_cell.angle_beta   90.00
_cell.angle_gamma   90.00
#
_symmetry.space_group_name_H-M   'P 1'
#
loop_
_entity.id
_entity.type
_entity.pdbx_description
1 polymer ?
#
loop_
_entity_poly.entity_id
_entity_poly.type
_entity_poly.pdbx_seq_one_letter_code
_entity_poly.pdbx_strand_id
1 'polypeptide(L)'
;MENRTIIQYLHYVTRWDYLATMFTEAITVNGPEQLGDIQVPKRASYIRVIMLEWSRTASYLLWLGPSMADIGAQTPFFIFLEKEN
;
A
#
# COMPACT_ATOMS: atom_id res chain seq x y z
N MET A 1 -11.47 16.39 5.10
CA MET A 1 -11.09 15.53 6.22
C MET A 1 -11.86 15.90 7.47
N GLU A 2 -11.89 17.18 7.84
CA GLU A 2 -12.63 17.68 9.03
C GLU A 2 -14.13 17.37 9.07
N ASN A 3 -14.81 17.25 7.92
CA ASN A 3 -16.27 17.02 7.89
C ASN A 3 -16.69 15.56 7.64
N ARG A 4 -15.79 14.58 7.80
CA ARG A 4 -16.09 13.15 7.52
C ARG A 4 -15.63 12.26 8.67
N THR A 5 -16.33 11.14 8.88
CA THR A 5 -15.89 10.13 9.84
C THR A 5 -14.65 9.40 9.33
N ILE A 6 -13.87 8.83 10.23
CA ILE A 6 -12.61 8.13 9.92
C ILE A 6 -12.85 7.00 8.89
N ILE A 7 -13.94 6.24 9.03
CA ILE A 7 -14.30 5.14 8.11
C ILE A 7 -14.59 5.67 6.70
N GLN A 8 -15.28 6.81 6.58
CA GLN A 8 -15.54 7.42 5.29
C GLN A 8 -14.29 8.04 4.67
N TYR A 9 -13.36 8.50 5.49
CA TYR A 9 -12.08 9.05 5.05
C TYR A 9 -11.12 7.95 4.56
N LEU A 10 -11.21 6.73 5.09
CA LEU A 10 -10.35 5.60 4.74
C LEU A 10 -10.26 5.40 3.21
N HIS A 11 -11.38 5.43 2.50
CA HIS A 11 -11.42 5.29 1.03
C HIS A 11 -10.71 6.41 0.24
N TYR A 12 -10.48 7.57 0.85
CA TYR A 12 -9.69 8.64 0.23
C TYR A 12 -8.19 8.41 0.42
N VAL A 13 -7.81 7.85 1.57
CA VAL A 13 -6.42 7.54 1.92
C VAL A 13 -5.86 6.46 1.01
N THR A 14 -6.71 5.52 0.58
CA THR A 14 -6.31 4.49 -0.37
C THR A 14 -5.90 5.05 -1.74
N ARG A 15 -6.35 6.26 -2.06
CA ARG A 15 -6.03 6.95 -3.32
C ARG A 15 -4.87 7.91 -3.21
N TRP A 16 -4.33 8.13 -2.00
CA TRP A 16 -3.15 8.96 -1.82
C TRP A 16 -1.89 8.28 -2.31
N ASP A 17 -1.77 6.98 -2.06
CA ASP A 17 -0.72 6.15 -2.60
C ASP A 17 -1.36 4.94 -3.30
N TYR A 18 -1.36 4.97 -4.63
CA TYR A 18 -1.89 3.90 -5.45
C TYR A 18 -1.01 2.64 -5.45
N LEU A 19 0.23 2.71 -4.94
CA LEU A 19 1.21 1.64 -5.00
C LEU A 19 1.41 0.96 -3.65
N ALA A 20 1.37 1.74 -2.57
CA ALA A 20 1.53 1.26 -1.20
C ALA A 20 0.28 1.54 -0.34
N THR A 21 -0.89 1.26 -0.91
CA THR A 21 -2.21 1.55 -0.32
C THR A 21 -2.39 0.99 1.10
N MET A 22 -1.84 -0.19 1.38
CA MET A 22 -1.95 -0.82 2.71
C MET A 22 -1.18 -0.05 3.80
N PHE A 23 -0.10 0.65 3.44
CA PHE A 23 0.66 1.48 4.39
C PHE A 23 -0.12 2.70 4.84
N THR A 24 -0.74 3.40 3.88
CA THR A 24 -1.51 4.62 4.17
C THR A 24 -2.77 4.29 4.95
N GLU A 25 -3.46 3.19 4.62
CA GLU A 25 -4.59 2.68 5.41
C GLU A 25 -4.18 2.30 6.83
N ALA A 26 -3.06 1.57 7.01
CA ALA A 26 -2.63 1.15 8.34
C ALA A 26 -2.32 2.34 9.25
N ILE A 27 -1.69 3.40 8.73
CA ILE A 27 -1.39 4.62 9.50
C ILE A 27 -2.69 5.31 9.94
N THR A 28 -3.68 5.41 9.05
CA THR A 28 -4.93 6.10 9.34
C THR A 28 -5.86 5.35 10.30
N VAL A 29 -5.69 4.03 10.42
CA VAL A 29 -6.37 3.21 11.44
C VAL A 29 -5.60 3.16 12.76
N ASN A 30 -4.27 3.03 12.74
CA ASN A 30 -3.46 2.94 13.96
C ASN A 30 -3.48 4.24 14.78
N GLY A 31 -3.54 5.41 14.14
CA GLY A 31 -3.61 6.71 14.82
C GLY A 31 -4.80 6.85 15.79
N PRO A 32 -6.06 6.71 15.32
CA PRO A 32 -7.23 6.77 16.19
C PRO A 32 -7.31 5.60 17.17
N GLU A 33 -6.79 4.41 16.83
CA GLU A 33 -6.71 3.29 17.78
C GLU A 33 -5.79 3.60 18.97
N GLN A 34 -4.64 4.24 18.73
CA GLN A 34 -3.74 4.70 19.79
C GLN A 34 -4.35 5.83 20.63
N LEU A 35 -5.06 6.77 19.99
CA LEU A 35 -5.73 7.86 20.71
C LEU A 35 -6.93 7.37 21.55
N GLY A 36 -7.62 6.33 21.10
CA GLY A 36 -8.75 5.72 21.78
C GLY A 36 -8.39 4.60 22.77
N ASP A 37 -7.09 4.33 22.97
CA ASP A 37 -6.56 3.23 23.79
C ASP A 37 -7.21 1.86 23.47
N ILE A 38 -7.46 1.61 22.18
CA ILE A 38 -8.15 0.41 21.71
C ILE A 38 -7.13 -0.72 21.57
N GLN A 39 -7.33 -1.80 22.32
CA GLN A 39 -6.49 -3.00 22.17
C GLN A 39 -6.84 -3.76 20.89
N VAL A 40 -5.90 -3.74 19.94
CA VAL A 40 -6.00 -4.53 18.70
C VAL A 40 -5.76 -6.01 19.02
N PRO A 41 -6.64 -6.93 18.59
CA PRO A 41 -6.44 -8.35 18.83
C PRO A 41 -5.16 -8.84 18.15
N LYS A 42 -4.43 -9.73 18.84
CA LYS A 42 -3.12 -10.24 18.39
C LYS A 42 -3.14 -10.81 16.97
N ARG A 43 -4.24 -11.47 16.57
CA ARG A 43 -4.43 -11.98 15.21
C ARG A 43 -4.49 -10.87 14.16
N ALA A 44 -5.20 -9.78 14.43
CA ALA A 44 -5.30 -8.66 13.51
C ALA A 44 -3.95 -7.95 13.34
N SER A 45 -3.16 -7.83 14.41
CA SER A 45 -1.80 -7.29 14.34
C SER A 45 -0.91 -8.10 13.40
N TYR A 46 -0.92 -9.44 13.50
CA TYR A 46 -0.14 -10.29 12.58
C TYR A 46 -0.58 -10.12 11.12
N ILE A 47 -1.89 -10.10 10.84
CA ILE A 47 -2.40 -9.91 9.49
C ILE A 47 -1.97 -8.55 8.93
N ARG A 48 -2.06 -7.47 9.72
CA ARG A 48 -1.58 -6.14 9.31
C ARG A 48 -0.11 -6.17 8.93
N VAL A 49 0.75 -6.77 9.75
CA VAL A 49 2.19 -6.87 9.45
C VAL A 49 2.42 -7.63 8.15
N ILE A 50 1.75 -8.78 7.95
CA ILE A 50 1.89 -9.57 6.70
C ILE A 50 1.47 -8.75 5.47
N MET A 51 0.33 -8.05 5.55
CA MET A 51 -0.17 -7.22 4.45
C MET A 51 0.75 -6.03 4.14
N LEU A 52 1.36 -5.43 5.17
CA LEU A 52 2.33 -4.34 5.00
C LEU A 52 3.60 -4.83 4.30
N GLU A 53 4.15 -5.97 4.72
CA GLU A 53 5.35 -6.55 4.08
C GLU A 53 5.08 -6.98 2.63
N TRP A 54 3.87 -7.49 2.36
CA TRP A 54 3.45 -7.80 1.00
C TRP A 54 3.40 -6.55 0.13
N SER A 55 2.73 -5.50 0.62
CA SER A 55 2.65 -4.21 -0.08
C SER A 55 4.04 -3.62 -0.34
N ARG A 56 4.97 -3.75 0.61
CA ARG A 56 6.35 -3.28 0.45
C ARG A 56 7.06 -3.98 -0.70
N THR A 57 6.97 -5.31 -0.74
CA THR A 57 7.59 -6.11 -1.80
C THR A 57 7.00 -5.77 -3.17
N ALA A 58 5.68 -5.59 -3.24
CA ALA A 58 4.99 -5.16 -4.47
C ALA A 58 5.47 -3.77 -4.93
N SER A 59 5.61 -2.80 -4.02
CA SER A 59 6.11 -1.46 -4.36
C SER A 59 7.55 -1.50 -4.89
N TYR A 60 8.43 -2.34 -4.30
CA TYR A 60 9.79 -2.52 -4.80
C TYR A 60 9.83 -3.14 -6.20
N LEU A 61 9.03 -4.18 -6.45
CA LEU A 61 8.97 -4.82 -7.77
C LEU A 61 8.45 -3.86 -8.84
N LEU A 62 7.46 -3.04 -8.50
CA LEU A 62 6.94 -2.04 -9.42
C LEU A 62 7.93 -0.91 -9.66
N TRP A 63 8.71 -0.49 -8.66
CA TRP A 63 9.77 0.48 -8.86
C TRP A 63 10.88 -0.07 -9.76
N LEU A 64 11.24 -1.36 -9.63
CA LEU A 64 12.28 -2.00 -10.44
C LEU A 64 11.95 -2.02 -11.94
N GLY A 65 10.68 -2.17 -12.32
CA GLY A 65 10.26 -2.25 -13.73
C GLY A 65 10.64 -1.01 -14.56
N PRO A 66 10.10 0.19 -14.25
CA PRO A 66 10.47 1.43 -14.91
C PRO A 66 11.94 1.79 -14.71
N SER A 67 12.50 1.54 -13.51
CA SER A 67 13.91 1.82 -13.25
C SER A 67 14.84 1.02 -14.18
N MET A 68 14.50 -0.22 -14.51
CA MET A 68 15.23 -1.01 -15.52
C MET A 68 15.03 -0.47 -16.93
N ALA A 69 13.82 -0.01 -17.26
CA ALA A 69 13.52 0.59 -18.56
C ALA A 69 14.30 1.90 -18.78
N ASP A 70 14.43 2.73 -17.74
CA ASP A 70 15.16 4.01 -17.77
C ASP A 70 16.69 3.81 -17.92
N ILE A 71 17.23 2.67 -17.47
CA ILE A 71 18.65 2.28 -17.65
C ILE A 71 18.91 1.78 -19.10
N GLY A 72 17.89 1.72 -19.96
CA GLY A 72 18.00 1.29 -21.35
C GLY A 72 17.85 -0.23 -21.53
N ALA A 73 17.54 -0.97 -20.46
CA ALA A 73 17.12 -2.37 -20.56
C ALA A 73 15.63 -2.42 -20.93
N GLN A 74 15.32 -2.23 -22.22
CA GLN A 74 13.94 -2.30 -22.72
C GLN A 74 13.35 -3.72 -22.72
N THR A 75 14.19 -4.76 -22.63
CA THR A 75 13.77 -6.17 -22.64
C THR A 75 12.83 -6.57 -21.49
N PRO A 76 13.06 -6.18 -20.20
CA PRO A 76 12.07 -6.44 -19.16
C PRO A 76 10.76 -5.65 -19.32
N PHE A 77 10.79 -4.45 -19.92
CA PHE A 77 9.58 -3.63 -20.13
C PHE A 77 8.59 -4.27 -21.12
N PHE A 78 9.09 -4.87 -22.21
CA PHE A 78 8.25 -5.54 -23.20
C PHE A 78 7.63 -6.86 -22.68
N ILE A 79 8.31 -7.60 -21.79
CA ILE A 79 7.78 -8.84 -21.20
C ILE A 79 6.53 -8.58 -20.36
N PHE A 80 6.41 -7.40 -19.74
CA PHE A 80 5.21 -7.03 -18.98
C PHE A 80 4.04 -6.60 -19.89
N LEU A 81 4.30 -5.88 -20.99
CA LEU A 81 3.28 -5.46 -21.96
C LEU A 81 2.71 -6.64 -22.78
N GLU A 82 3.52 -7.64 -23.10
CA GLU A 82 3.08 -8.80 -23.90
C GLU A 82 2.17 -9.76 -23.10
N LYS A 83 2.11 -9.62 -21.76
CA LYS A 83 1.21 -10.39 -20.90
C LYS A 83 -0.19 -9.77 -20.75
N GLU A 84 -0.44 -8.60 -21.34
CA GLU A 84 -1.73 -7.90 -21.32
C GLU A 84 -2.60 -8.13 -22.58
N ASN A 85 -2.12 -8.89 -23.58
CA ASN A 85 -2.90 -9.30 -24.77
C ASN A 85 -3.38 -10.76 -24.69
#